data_AF-A0A8X7MSW4-F1
#
_entry.id   AF-A0A8X7MSW4-F1
#
_cell.length_a   1.000
_cell.length_b   1.000
_cell.length_c   1.000
_cell.angle_alpha   90.00
_cell.angle_beta   90.00
_cell.angle_gamma   90.00
#
_symmetry.space_group_name_H-M   'P 1'
#
loop_
_entity.id
_entity.type
_entity.pdbx_description
1 polymer ?
#
loop_
_entity_poly.entity_id
_entity_poly.type
_entity_poly.pdbx_seq_one_letter_code
_entity_poly.pdbx_strand_id
1 'polypeptide(L)'
;MATFSKSTFDAASYLAFRPSYPPWLYDHVLAFHRSSRNVTSGGVDPAAIQRQHRGGDTPAPAPQFRSAWDLGCGPGISTIALLPHFGSVKGLEPSANMVANALRLDSRSSLETLPAALRELLKPNDKNHDKNFGTVDYVQGNAEDLDKFCKPASADLIIAAQAAHWFSYDRLWPSLSRSIAPGGTVAFWCYAEFGLPDFPEHATAPLISAFMSAPGRMGDEARALVDGGEVTNVGGFFEQPGRTILERGLVDVPWPWEVEGCDAAEWDQASASRSMHSVLSLHTNSEWPPIHNESQAAGQVMDRVVSWDGLERYLRTASAVNNFLHQHPDDKAQHAGRDVVQRFVDRLRENVPSGTETLRLRWPLSLMMVKAR
;
A
#
# COMPACT_ATOMS: atom_id res chain seq x y z
N MET A 1 -10.15 -6.52 9.89
CA MET A 1 -9.11 -5.59 10.42
C MET A 1 -8.92 -5.63 11.95
N ALA A 2 -9.34 -6.69 12.66
CA ALA A 2 -9.33 -6.68 14.12
C ALA A 2 -7.91 -6.63 14.72
N THR A 3 -6.91 -7.25 14.09
CA THR A 3 -5.53 -7.32 14.62
C THR A 3 -4.87 -5.94 14.74
N PHE A 4 -5.00 -5.07 13.74
CA PHE A 4 -4.38 -3.74 13.73
C PHE A 4 -5.08 -2.73 14.67
N SER A 5 -6.27 -3.08 15.14
CA SER A 5 -7.05 -2.28 16.11
C SER A 5 -6.74 -2.66 17.56
N LYS A 6 -5.98 -3.73 17.80
CA LYS A 6 -5.55 -4.12 19.16
C LYS A 6 -4.63 -3.04 19.73
N SER A 7 -4.83 -2.67 21.00
CA SER A 7 -3.95 -1.73 21.72
C SER A 7 -2.51 -2.23 21.85
N THR A 8 -2.32 -3.55 21.79
CA THR A 8 -1.00 -4.21 21.83
C THR A 8 -0.29 -4.29 20.49
N PHE A 9 -0.93 -3.83 19.40
CA PHE A 9 -0.29 -3.80 18.09
C PHE A 9 0.78 -2.71 18.03
N ASP A 10 1.99 -3.06 17.61
CA ASP A 10 3.12 -2.14 17.55
C ASP A 10 3.11 -1.33 16.24
N ALA A 11 2.42 -0.19 16.26
CA ALA A 11 2.33 0.73 15.13
C ALA A 11 3.68 1.36 14.76
N ALA A 12 4.58 1.57 15.73
CA ALA A 12 5.91 2.13 15.49
C ALA A 12 6.80 1.13 14.72
N SER A 13 6.79 -0.14 15.13
CA SER A 13 7.47 -1.20 14.37
C SER A 13 6.87 -1.39 12.98
N TYR A 14 5.54 -1.31 12.84
CA TYR A 14 4.90 -1.35 11.53
C TYR A 14 5.46 -0.26 10.61
N LEU A 15 5.50 0.99 11.08
CA LEU A 15 6.01 2.12 10.33
C LEU A 15 7.50 1.97 9.96
N ALA A 16 8.33 1.43 10.85
CA ALA A 16 9.77 1.30 10.63
C ALA A 16 10.13 0.19 9.59
N PHE A 17 9.39 -0.92 9.61
CA PHE A 17 9.77 -2.13 8.87
C PHE A 17 8.89 -2.46 7.67
N ARG A 18 7.69 -1.88 7.55
CA ARG A 18 6.90 -2.02 6.32
C ARG A 18 7.52 -1.23 5.16
N PRO A 19 7.45 -1.76 3.93
CA PRO A 19 7.95 -1.03 2.77
C PRO A 19 7.09 0.22 2.52
N SER A 20 7.74 1.34 2.25
CA SER A 20 7.08 2.48 1.62
C SER A 20 6.95 2.23 0.11
N TYR A 21 6.01 2.91 -0.54
CA TYR A 21 5.80 2.77 -1.97
C TYR A 21 6.86 3.54 -2.78
N PRO A 22 7.26 3.02 -3.95
CA PRO A 22 8.28 3.67 -4.77
C PRO A 22 7.72 4.95 -5.43
N PRO A 23 8.58 5.95 -5.72
CA PRO A 23 8.16 7.22 -6.34
C PRO A 23 7.35 7.05 -7.62
N TRP A 24 7.75 6.09 -8.48
CA TRP A 24 7.09 5.84 -9.76
C TRP A 24 5.60 5.49 -9.61
N LEU A 25 5.20 4.86 -8.51
CA LEU A 25 3.80 4.48 -8.28
C LEU A 25 2.95 5.73 -8.07
N TYR A 26 3.43 6.67 -7.26
CA TYR A 26 2.77 7.96 -7.07
C TYR A 26 2.77 8.77 -8.36
N ASP A 27 3.88 8.81 -9.09
CA ASP A 27 3.94 9.48 -10.39
C ASP A 27 2.92 8.92 -11.37
N HIS A 28 2.74 7.59 -11.40
CA HIS A 28 1.76 6.92 -12.24
C HIS A 28 0.31 7.26 -11.85
N VAL A 29 -0.03 7.19 -10.55
CA VAL A 29 -1.36 7.57 -10.04
C VAL A 29 -1.65 9.05 -10.31
N LEU A 30 -0.67 9.93 -10.09
CA LEU A 30 -0.82 11.36 -10.32
C LEU A 30 -0.91 11.70 -11.82
N ALA A 31 -0.18 11.00 -12.68
CA ALA A 31 -0.30 11.14 -14.14
C ALA A 31 -1.68 10.69 -14.62
N PHE A 32 -2.17 9.54 -14.13
CA PHE A 32 -3.53 9.09 -14.37
C PHE A 32 -4.54 10.12 -13.88
N HIS A 33 -4.37 10.69 -12.68
CA HIS A 33 -5.25 11.73 -12.15
C HIS A 33 -5.28 12.98 -13.05
N ARG A 34 -4.12 13.46 -13.53
CA ARG A 34 -4.02 14.66 -14.39
C ARG A 34 -4.71 14.52 -15.73
N SER A 35 -4.74 13.32 -16.32
CA SER A 35 -5.22 13.11 -17.70
C SER A 35 -6.71 13.48 -17.90
N SER A 36 -7.52 13.53 -16.84
CA SER A 36 -8.95 13.94 -16.93
C SER A 36 -9.16 15.43 -17.10
N ARG A 37 -8.23 16.28 -16.66
CA ARG A 37 -8.45 17.73 -16.66
C ARG A 37 -8.27 18.39 -18.03
N ASN A 38 -7.78 17.65 -19.03
CA ASN A 38 -7.63 18.15 -20.40
C ASN A 38 -8.86 17.88 -21.30
N VAL A 39 -9.89 17.17 -20.82
CA VAL A 39 -11.06 16.80 -21.66
C VAL A 39 -12.22 17.80 -21.55
N THR A 40 -12.17 18.79 -20.65
CA THR A 40 -13.16 19.88 -20.59
C THR A 40 -12.53 21.25 -20.34
N SER A 41 -11.62 21.70 -21.22
CA SER A 41 -11.30 23.14 -21.32
C SER A 41 -12.28 23.86 -22.26
N GLY A 42 -13.57 23.71 -21.98
CA GLY A 42 -14.55 24.74 -22.29
C GLY A 42 -14.44 25.85 -21.25
N GLY A 43 -13.44 26.72 -21.39
CA GLY A 43 -13.40 28.03 -20.73
C GLY A 43 -12.89 28.07 -19.29
N VAL A 44 -11.60 27.85 -19.07
CA VAL A 44 -10.83 28.66 -18.11
C VAL A 44 -9.42 28.85 -18.68
N ASP A 45 -9.12 30.09 -19.07
CA ASP A 45 -7.79 30.52 -19.51
C ASP A 45 -6.80 30.41 -18.33
N PRO A 46 -5.73 29.59 -18.42
CA PRO A 46 -4.69 29.51 -17.40
C PRO A 46 -4.03 30.87 -17.07
N ALA A 47 -4.13 31.85 -17.97
CA ALA A 47 -3.60 33.20 -17.78
C ALA A 47 -4.50 34.12 -16.90
N ALA A 48 -5.66 33.65 -16.43
CA ALA A 48 -6.54 34.43 -15.55
C ALA A 48 -6.07 34.45 -14.08
N ILE A 49 -5.34 33.42 -13.62
CA ILE A 49 -4.84 33.36 -12.23
C ILE A 49 -3.59 34.25 -12.03
N GLN A 50 -2.93 34.65 -13.12
CA GLN A 50 -1.62 35.32 -13.06
C GLN A 50 -1.67 36.85 -13.15
N ARG A 51 -2.86 37.47 -13.14
CA ARG A 51 -3.03 38.93 -13.35
C ARG A 51 -3.40 39.77 -12.13
N GLN A 52 -3.33 39.24 -10.90
CA GLN A 52 -3.68 40.03 -9.70
C GLN A 52 -2.58 40.29 -8.66
N HIS A 53 -1.31 39.97 -8.93
CA HIS A 53 -0.21 40.44 -8.06
C HIS A 53 0.93 41.06 -8.86
N ARG A 54 0.89 42.40 -8.99
CA ARG A 54 2.09 43.22 -9.16
C ARG A 54 2.54 43.67 -7.77
N GLY A 55 3.57 43.03 -7.24
CA GLY A 55 4.22 43.36 -5.97
C GLY A 55 5.09 42.18 -5.56
N GLY A 56 6.35 42.44 -5.20
CA GLY A 56 7.41 41.46 -4.98
C GLY A 56 7.07 40.35 -3.97
N ASP A 57 7.80 39.25 -4.12
CA ASP A 57 7.61 37.90 -3.56
C ASP A 57 6.63 37.05 -4.37
N THR A 58 7.16 36.30 -5.34
CA THR A 58 6.46 35.16 -5.94
C THR A 58 6.13 34.16 -4.83
N PRO A 59 4.86 33.93 -4.49
CA PRO A 59 4.49 32.88 -3.55
C PRO A 59 4.95 31.53 -4.11
N ALA A 60 5.37 30.63 -3.22
CA ALA A 60 5.55 29.23 -3.55
C ALA A 60 4.38 28.71 -4.40
N PRO A 61 4.61 27.92 -5.47
CA PRO A 61 3.52 27.41 -6.28
C PRO A 61 2.54 26.63 -5.40
N ALA A 62 1.26 27.02 -5.43
CA ALA A 62 0.21 26.35 -4.67
C ALA A 62 0.12 24.86 -5.05
N PRO A 63 -0.32 23.99 -4.13
CA PRO A 63 -0.55 22.58 -4.41
C PRO A 63 -1.42 22.38 -5.67
N GLN A 64 -1.05 21.43 -6.51
CA GLN A 64 -1.66 21.21 -7.83
C GLN A 64 -3.14 20.78 -7.74
N PHE A 65 -3.51 20.13 -6.64
CA PHE A 65 -4.83 19.58 -6.39
C PHE A 65 -5.38 20.04 -5.03
N ARG A 66 -6.69 19.95 -4.82
CA ARG A 66 -7.34 20.50 -3.62
C ARG A 66 -7.34 19.53 -2.46
N SER A 67 -7.89 18.33 -2.65
CA SER A 67 -8.15 17.38 -1.56
C SER A 67 -7.85 15.95 -1.96
N ALA A 68 -7.11 15.22 -1.12
CA ALA A 68 -6.96 13.78 -1.20
C ALA A 68 -7.41 13.07 0.08
N TRP A 69 -7.92 11.85 -0.07
CA TRP A 69 -8.27 10.96 1.03
C TRP A 69 -7.54 9.63 0.91
N ASP A 70 -7.02 9.13 2.03
CA ASP A 70 -6.33 7.85 2.15
C ASP A 70 -7.10 6.93 3.10
N LEU A 71 -7.68 5.86 2.55
CA LEU A 71 -8.58 4.96 3.25
C LEU A 71 -7.82 3.77 3.83
N GLY A 72 -8.03 3.49 5.12
CA GLY A 72 -7.23 2.52 5.86
C GLY A 72 -5.77 2.93 5.91
N CYS A 73 -5.51 4.21 6.20
CA CYS A 73 -4.20 4.83 6.03
C CYS A 73 -3.12 4.29 7.00
N GLY A 74 -3.50 3.52 8.03
CA GLY A 74 -2.60 3.09 9.09
C GLY A 74 -1.87 4.29 9.71
N PRO A 75 -0.54 4.22 9.92
CA PRO A 75 0.24 5.34 10.45
C PRO A 75 0.61 6.39 9.38
N GLY A 76 -0.02 6.38 8.20
CA GLY A 76 0.07 7.48 7.24
C GLY A 76 1.22 7.42 6.24
N ILE A 77 1.76 6.23 5.94
CA ILE A 77 2.86 6.04 4.97
C ILE A 77 2.49 6.61 3.59
N SER A 78 1.32 6.23 3.07
CA SER A 78 0.80 6.71 1.79
C SER A 78 0.25 8.14 1.87
N THR A 79 -0.31 8.52 3.01
CA THR A 79 -0.91 9.84 3.23
C THR A 79 0.13 10.95 3.09
N ILE A 80 1.29 10.80 3.74
CA ILE A 80 2.36 11.80 3.74
C ILE A 80 2.92 12.02 2.33
N ALA A 81 3.00 10.96 1.52
CA ALA A 81 3.52 11.04 0.15
C ALA A 81 2.67 11.92 -0.79
N LEU A 82 1.40 12.21 -0.44
CA LEU A 82 0.52 13.06 -1.24
C LEU A 82 0.66 14.56 -0.94
N LEU A 83 1.27 14.93 0.18
CA LEU A 83 1.37 16.33 0.63
C LEU A 83 2.08 17.29 -0.32
N PRO A 84 3.05 16.87 -1.16
CA PRO A 84 3.60 17.74 -2.20
C PRO A 84 2.61 18.12 -3.31
N HIS A 85 1.47 17.44 -3.41
CA HIS A 85 0.58 17.52 -4.56
C HIS A 85 -0.81 18.08 -4.23
N PHE A 86 -1.28 17.93 -3.00
CA PHE A 86 -2.63 18.30 -2.57
C PHE A 86 -2.60 19.37 -1.48
N GLY A 87 -3.57 20.30 -1.51
CA GLY A 87 -3.72 21.33 -0.48
C GLY A 87 -4.14 20.79 0.88
N SER A 88 -4.94 19.73 0.87
CA SER A 88 -5.36 18.98 2.06
C SER A 88 -5.30 17.49 1.77
N VAL A 89 -4.68 16.71 2.66
CA VAL A 89 -4.69 15.25 2.64
C VAL A 89 -5.26 14.74 3.95
N LYS A 90 -6.22 13.81 3.89
CA LYS A 90 -6.82 13.22 5.09
C LYS A 90 -6.70 11.71 5.08
N GLY A 91 -6.20 11.14 6.17
CA GLY A 91 -6.21 9.70 6.41
C GLY A 91 -7.46 9.29 7.19
N LEU A 92 -8.14 8.23 6.75
CA LEU A 92 -9.26 7.62 7.47
C LEU A 92 -8.86 6.22 7.90
N GLU A 93 -8.87 5.96 9.21
CA GLU A 93 -8.34 4.70 9.77
C GLU A 93 -9.20 4.25 10.96
N PRO A 94 -9.72 3.01 10.98
CA PRO A 94 -10.56 2.54 12.10
C PRO A 94 -9.79 2.42 13.43
N SER A 95 -8.48 2.11 13.38
CA SER A 95 -7.67 1.93 14.57
C SER A 95 -7.24 3.26 15.20
N ALA A 96 -7.77 3.57 16.39
CA ALA A 96 -7.33 4.71 17.19
C ALA A 96 -5.82 4.68 17.48
N ASN A 97 -5.25 3.48 17.66
CA ASN A 97 -3.82 3.30 17.90
C ASN A 97 -2.99 3.71 16.67
N MET A 98 -3.42 3.35 15.47
CA MET A 98 -2.76 3.77 14.23
C MET A 98 -2.85 5.28 14.03
N VAL A 99 -4.03 5.88 14.26
CA VAL A 99 -4.24 7.34 14.18
C VAL A 99 -3.37 8.10 15.18
N ALA A 100 -3.23 7.60 16.41
CA ALA A 100 -2.38 8.22 17.43
C ALA A 100 -0.91 8.25 16.99
N ASN A 101 -0.43 7.17 16.37
CA ASN A 101 0.94 6.98 15.88
C ASN A 101 1.14 7.44 14.42
N ALA A 102 0.15 8.10 13.81
CA ALA A 102 0.26 8.53 12.43
C ALA A 102 1.32 9.62 12.27
N LEU A 103 2.06 9.52 11.17
CA LEU A 103 3.06 10.50 10.76
C LEU A 103 2.43 11.89 10.62
N ARG A 104 3.11 12.92 11.13
CA ARG A 104 2.66 14.31 10.98
C ARG A 104 3.78 15.16 10.39
N LEU A 105 3.38 16.16 9.60
CA LEU A 105 4.27 17.18 9.06
C LEU A 105 3.71 18.55 9.44
N ASP A 106 3.87 18.89 10.70
CA ASP A 106 3.54 20.19 11.30
C ASP A 106 4.66 21.24 11.12
N SER A 107 5.88 20.79 10.80
CA SER A 107 7.03 21.65 10.57
C SER A 107 8.08 21.00 9.67
N ARG A 108 9.03 21.80 9.16
CA ARG A 108 10.19 21.27 8.41
C ARG A 108 11.09 20.36 9.25
N SER A 109 11.25 20.64 10.54
CA SER A 109 11.99 19.77 11.47
C SER A 109 11.40 18.37 11.55
N SER A 110 10.09 18.24 11.31
CA SER A 110 9.41 16.94 11.31
C SER A 110 9.80 16.06 10.11
N LEU A 111 10.36 16.65 9.02
CA LEU A 111 10.90 15.86 7.90
C LEU A 111 12.02 14.92 8.34
N GLU A 112 12.89 15.33 9.27
CA GLU A 112 14.03 14.52 9.73
C GLU A 112 13.58 13.27 10.50
N THR A 113 12.37 13.31 11.07
CA THR A 113 11.78 12.19 11.81
C THR A 113 11.13 11.15 10.90
N LEU A 114 10.97 11.45 9.61
CA LEU A 114 10.36 10.52 8.66
C LEU A 114 11.32 9.38 8.26
N PRO A 115 10.77 8.19 7.98
CA PRO A 115 11.49 7.12 7.31
C PRO A 115 12.21 7.64 6.05
N ALA A 116 13.44 7.16 5.82
CA ALA A 116 14.28 7.64 4.72
C ALA A 116 13.59 7.61 3.35
N ALA A 117 12.84 6.55 3.05
CA ALA A 117 12.10 6.42 1.81
C ALA A 117 11.04 7.53 1.62
N LEU A 118 10.36 7.95 2.69
CA LEU A 118 9.40 9.05 2.64
C LEU A 118 10.10 10.41 2.54
N ARG A 119 11.26 10.58 3.19
CA ARG A 119 12.07 11.79 3.03
C ARG A 119 12.46 12.03 1.57
N GLU A 120 12.86 10.99 0.85
CA GLU A 120 13.19 11.09 -0.58
C GLU A 120 12.00 11.57 -1.42
N LEU A 121 10.78 11.08 -1.16
CA LEU A 121 9.56 11.52 -1.86
C LEU A 121 9.24 13.01 -1.63
N LEU A 122 9.65 13.54 -0.48
CA LEU A 122 9.37 14.92 -0.08
C LEU A 122 10.52 15.88 -0.40
N LYS A 123 11.63 15.40 -0.97
CA LYS A 123 12.75 16.27 -1.35
C LYS A 123 12.28 17.29 -2.41
N PRO A 124 12.63 18.58 -2.25
CA PRO A 124 12.38 19.55 -3.31
C PRO A 124 13.17 19.17 -4.57
N ASN A 125 12.49 19.09 -5.72
CA ASN A 125 13.16 18.89 -7.02
C ASN A 125 13.91 20.14 -7.51
N ASP A 126 13.82 21.27 -6.81
CA ASP A 126 14.34 22.54 -7.29
C ASP A 126 15.17 23.29 -6.25
N LYS A 127 16.18 24.03 -6.72
CA LYS A 127 17.14 24.79 -5.89
C LYS A 127 16.55 26.06 -5.27
N ASN A 128 15.31 26.42 -5.61
CA ASN A 128 14.60 27.52 -4.98
C ASN A 128 13.71 26.99 -3.85
N HIS A 129 14.09 27.42 -2.65
CA HIS A 129 13.50 27.12 -1.37
C HIS A 129 11.98 27.40 -1.31
N ASP A 130 11.29 26.56 -0.53
CA ASP A 130 9.89 26.69 -0.08
C ASP A 130 8.81 26.09 -0.99
N LYS A 131 8.78 24.75 -1.13
CA LYS A 131 7.49 24.08 -1.34
C LYS A 131 6.70 24.12 -0.04
N ASN A 132 5.55 24.79 -0.04
CA ASN A 132 4.52 24.59 0.97
C ASN A 132 3.86 23.24 0.71
N PHE A 133 4.07 22.29 1.61
CA PHE A 133 3.27 21.07 1.65
C PHE A 133 1.82 21.43 1.99
N GLY A 134 0.89 20.61 1.53
CA GLY A 134 -0.49 20.67 2.02
C GLY A 134 -0.60 20.35 3.50
N THR A 135 -1.81 20.49 4.03
CA THR A 135 -2.12 20.07 5.40
C THR A 135 -2.44 18.59 5.47
N VAL A 136 -2.09 17.94 6.57
CA VAL A 136 -2.45 16.55 6.85
C VAL A 136 -3.31 16.45 8.10
N ASP A 137 -4.42 15.71 8.01
CA ASP A 137 -5.24 15.32 9.17
C ASP A 137 -5.49 13.80 9.15
N TYR A 138 -5.72 13.22 10.33
CA TYR A 138 -6.13 11.83 10.49
C TYR A 138 -7.43 11.75 11.27
N VAL A 139 -8.36 10.95 10.77
CA VAL A 139 -9.69 10.76 11.36
C VAL A 139 -9.86 9.29 11.68
N GLN A 140 -10.33 9.01 12.90
CA GLN A 140 -10.75 7.66 13.24
C GLN A 140 -12.10 7.36 12.60
N GLY A 141 -12.15 6.39 11.70
CA GLY A 141 -13.38 5.99 11.02
C GLY A 141 -13.17 4.87 10.00
N ASN A 142 -14.26 4.25 9.58
CA ASN A 142 -14.22 3.21 8.55
C ASN A 142 -14.23 3.83 7.15
N ALA A 143 -13.57 3.18 6.19
CA ALA A 143 -13.53 3.62 4.80
C ALA A 143 -14.93 3.73 4.17
N GLU A 144 -15.83 2.83 4.58
CA GLU A 144 -17.24 2.75 4.17
C GLU A 144 -18.10 3.93 4.65
N ASP A 145 -17.56 4.76 5.53
CA ASP A 145 -18.22 5.92 6.12
C ASP A 145 -17.59 7.25 5.66
N LEU A 146 -16.80 7.24 4.58
CA LEU A 146 -16.09 8.41 4.06
C LEU A 146 -17.01 9.62 3.86
N ASP A 147 -18.20 9.41 3.32
CA ASP A 147 -19.22 10.44 3.05
C ASP A 147 -19.72 11.18 4.30
N LYS A 148 -19.47 10.66 5.50
CA LYS A 148 -19.74 11.37 6.77
C LYS A 148 -18.65 12.39 7.12
N PHE A 149 -17.44 12.24 6.57
CA PHE A 149 -16.27 13.07 6.88
C PHE A 149 -15.85 13.95 5.70
N CYS A 150 -16.12 13.49 4.47
CA CYS A 150 -15.83 14.20 3.24
C CYS A 150 -17.05 15.01 2.81
N LYS A 151 -16.85 16.27 2.40
CA LYS A 151 -17.93 17.03 1.77
C LYS A 151 -18.35 16.33 0.47
N PRO A 152 -19.64 16.34 0.11
CA PRO A 152 -20.09 15.72 -1.14
C PRO A 152 -19.33 16.29 -2.35
N ALA A 153 -19.00 15.42 -3.30
CA ALA A 153 -18.36 15.77 -4.57
C ALA A 153 -17.11 16.67 -4.44
N SER A 154 -16.24 16.39 -3.47
CA SER A 154 -15.11 17.29 -3.13
C SER A 154 -13.73 16.64 -3.07
N ALA A 155 -13.65 15.31 -3.01
CA ALA A 155 -12.36 14.62 -3.05
C ALA A 155 -11.83 14.57 -4.49
N ASP A 156 -10.66 15.17 -4.75
CA ASP A 156 -10.03 15.10 -6.07
C ASP A 156 -9.39 13.71 -6.28
N LEU A 157 -8.77 13.14 -5.24
CA LEU A 157 -8.18 11.81 -5.24
C LEU A 157 -8.59 11.03 -3.98
N ILE A 158 -8.99 9.77 -4.16
CA ILE A 158 -9.22 8.83 -3.06
C ILE A 158 -8.31 7.62 -3.30
N ILE A 159 -7.48 7.29 -2.31
CA ILE A 159 -6.59 6.14 -2.38
C ILE A 159 -6.90 5.10 -1.29
N ALA A 160 -6.50 3.86 -1.53
CA ALA A 160 -6.36 2.85 -0.49
C ALA A 160 -5.08 2.04 -0.75
N ALA A 161 -4.12 2.16 0.15
CA ALA A 161 -2.78 1.60 -0.01
C ALA A 161 -2.58 0.43 0.98
N GLN A 162 -2.63 -0.81 0.48
CA GLN A 162 -2.64 -2.03 1.31
C GLN A 162 -3.87 -2.16 2.24
N ALA A 163 -5.02 -1.57 1.88
CA ALA A 163 -6.22 -1.62 2.72
C ALA A 163 -7.50 -2.13 2.01
N ALA A 164 -7.60 -1.99 0.68
CA ALA A 164 -8.82 -2.25 -0.07
C ALA A 164 -9.42 -3.65 0.13
N HIS A 165 -8.57 -4.65 0.37
CA HIS A 165 -8.97 -6.03 0.63
C HIS A 165 -9.72 -6.25 1.95
N TRP A 166 -9.78 -5.26 2.83
CA TRP A 166 -10.53 -5.32 4.09
C TRP A 166 -11.95 -4.76 4.01
N PHE A 167 -12.30 -4.07 2.93
CA PHE A 167 -13.50 -3.26 2.88
C PHE A 167 -14.75 -4.06 2.50
N SER A 168 -15.91 -3.53 2.88
CA SER A 168 -17.22 -3.99 2.44
C SER A 168 -17.66 -3.18 1.22
N TYR A 169 -17.53 -3.76 0.02
CA TYR A 169 -17.66 -3.03 -1.24
C TYR A 169 -19.07 -2.47 -1.50
N ASP A 170 -20.09 -3.17 -1.03
CA ASP A 170 -21.51 -2.77 -1.06
C ASP A 170 -21.77 -1.47 -0.31
N ARG A 171 -20.97 -1.18 0.73
CA ARG A 171 -21.03 0.08 1.48
C ARG A 171 -19.99 1.09 1.01
N LEU A 172 -18.80 0.62 0.65
CA LEU A 172 -17.69 1.45 0.24
C LEU A 172 -18.04 2.26 -1.01
N TRP A 173 -18.37 1.61 -2.12
CA TRP A 173 -18.54 2.29 -3.40
C TRP A 173 -19.63 3.38 -3.38
N PRO A 174 -20.81 3.18 -2.78
CA PRO A 174 -21.78 4.26 -2.62
C PRO A 174 -21.23 5.45 -1.82
N SER A 175 -20.42 5.21 -0.79
CA SER A 175 -19.77 6.27 0.01
C SER A 175 -18.72 7.03 -0.82
N LEU A 176 -17.96 6.32 -1.66
CA LEU A 176 -16.99 6.94 -2.57
C LEU A 176 -17.68 7.77 -3.65
N SER A 177 -18.73 7.26 -4.28
CA SER A 177 -19.51 7.98 -5.30
C SER A 177 -20.06 9.31 -4.78
N ARG A 178 -20.56 9.35 -3.54
CA ARG A 178 -21.02 10.60 -2.90
C ARG A 178 -19.89 11.59 -2.62
N SER A 179 -18.68 11.09 -2.38
CA SER A 179 -17.55 11.89 -1.89
C SER A 179 -16.64 12.42 -3.01
N ILE A 180 -16.47 11.65 -4.08
CA ILE A 180 -15.54 11.93 -5.18
C ILE A 180 -16.02 13.11 -6.03
N ALA A 181 -15.13 14.05 -6.33
CA ALA A 181 -15.44 15.18 -7.21
C ALA A 181 -15.52 14.73 -8.69
N PRO A 182 -16.28 15.46 -9.54
CA PRO A 182 -16.27 15.22 -10.98
C PRO A 182 -14.86 15.25 -11.56
N GLY A 183 -14.54 14.26 -12.41
CA GLY A 183 -13.19 14.05 -12.95
C GLY A 183 -12.14 13.58 -11.92
N GLY A 184 -12.56 13.31 -10.68
CA GLY A 184 -11.74 12.77 -9.61
C GLY A 184 -11.30 11.34 -9.86
N THR A 185 -10.37 10.84 -9.04
CA THR A 185 -9.77 9.50 -9.21
C THR A 185 -9.90 8.67 -7.95
N VAL A 186 -10.29 7.41 -8.11
CA VAL A 186 -10.11 6.37 -7.09
C VAL A 186 -8.95 5.48 -7.53
N ALA A 187 -7.99 5.24 -6.62
CA ALA A 187 -6.84 4.38 -6.88
C ALA A 187 -6.56 3.45 -5.69
N PHE A 188 -6.68 2.14 -5.90
CA PHE A 188 -6.38 1.13 -4.89
C PHE A 188 -5.16 0.34 -5.31
N TRP A 189 -4.23 0.12 -4.39
CA TRP A 189 -3.10 -0.77 -4.65
C TRP A 189 -2.77 -1.65 -3.46
N CYS A 190 -2.17 -2.78 -3.76
CA CYS A 190 -1.60 -3.67 -2.75
C CYS A 190 -0.34 -4.33 -3.27
N TYR A 191 0.41 -4.91 -2.34
CA TYR A 191 1.45 -5.87 -2.63
C TYR A 191 1.20 -7.18 -1.88
N ALA A 192 1.61 -8.30 -2.49
CA ALA A 192 1.44 -9.65 -1.93
C ALA A 192 2.73 -10.17 -1.30
N GLU A 193 3.06 -11.45 -1.47
CA GLU A 193 4.24 -12.09 -0.87
C GLU A 193 5.52 -11.57 -1.55
N PHE A 194 6.59 -11.37 -0.77
CA PHE A 194 7.88 -11.04 -1.37
C PHE A 194 8.53 -12.27 -2.02
N GLY A 195 9.38 -12.03 -3.00
CA GLY A 195 10.40 -12.95 -3.48
C GLY A 195 11.81 -12.44 -3.15
N LEU A 196 12.81 -13.28 -3.43
CA LEU A 196 14.22 -12.93 -3.31
C LEU A 196 14.91 -13.05 -4.68
N PRO A 197 14.86 -12.00 -5.52
CA PRO A 197 15.32 -12.06 -6.92
C PRO A 197 16.82 -12.31 -7.10
N ASP A 198 17.63 -12.18 -6.03
CA ASP A 198 19.07 -12.42 -6.07
C ASP A 198 19.46 -13.89 -5.85
N PHE A 199 18.49 -14.78 -5.59
CA PHE A 199 18.70 -16.21 -5.36
C PHE A 199 17.84 -17.07 -6.29
N PRO A 200 18.20 -18.35 -6.51
CA PRO A 200 17.39 -19.26 -7.31
C PRO A 200 15.96 -19.38 -6.74
N GLU A 201 14.96 -19.15 -7.59
CA GLU A 201 13.56 -19.13 -7.20
C GLU A 201 13.11 -20.44 -6.53
N HIS A 202 13.51 -21.59 -7.09
CA HIS A 202 13.21 -22.93 -6.54
C HIS A 202 13.78 -23.16 -5.13
N ALA A 203 14.81 -22.41 -4.71
CA ALA A 203 15.40 -22.56 -3.38
C ALA A 203 14.68 -21.72 -2.31
N THR A 204 13.97 -20.67 -2.70
CA THR A 204 13.43 -19.67 -1.76
C THR A 204 11.92 -19.50 -1.83
N ALA A 205 11.32 -19.56 -3.02
CA ALA A 205 9.89 -19.34 -3.21
C ALA A 205 9.01 -20.39 -2.51
N PRO A 206 9.33 -21.70 -2.52
CA PRO A 206 8.55 -22.70 -1.78
C PRO A 206 8.55 -22.45 -0.27
N LEU A 207 9.68 -22.04 0.31
CA LEU A 207 9.80 -21.71 1.74
C LEU A 207 8.93 -20.50 2.11
N ILE A 208 9.02 -19.42 1.32
CA ILE A 208 8.24 -18.20 1.56
C ILE A 208 6.74 -18.49 1.45
N SER A 209 6.34 -19.26 0.42
CA SER A 209 4.96 -19.68 0.23
C SER A 209 4.48 -20.60 1.37
N ALA A 210 5.29 -21.58 1.78
CA ALA A 210 5.00 -22.46 2.92
C ALA A 210 4.79 -21.68 4.22
N PHE A 211 5.53 -20.57 4.41
CA PHE A 211 5.41 -19.75 5.60
C PHE A 211 4.16 -18.85 5.58
N MET A 212 3.94 -18.08 4.51
CA MET A 212 2.97 -16.98 4.51
C MET A 212 1.71 -17.17 3.66
N SER A 213 1.70 -18.06 2.68
CA SER A 213 0.53 -18.23 1.82
C SER A 213 -0.64 -18.84 2.59
N ALA A 214 -1.86 -18.42 2.28
CA ALA A 214 -3.05 -19.11 2.77
C ALA A 214 -2.98 -20.61 2.37
N PRO A 215 -3.43 -21.56 3.22
CA PRO A 215 -3.29 -22.99 2.94
C PRO A 215 -3.85 -23.45 1.58
N GLY A 216 -4.94 -22.84 1.14
CA GLY A 216 -5.56 -23.11 -0.18
C GLY A 216 -4.81 -22.52 -1.38
N ARG A 217 -3.76 -21.74 -1.17
CA ARG A 217 -2.98 -21.03 -2.20
C ARG A 217 -1.53 -21.53 -2.29
N MET A 218 -1.12 -22.45 -1.42
CA MET A 218 0.19 -23.11 -1.51
C MET A 218 0.27 -24.03 -2.73
N GLY A 219 1.39 -23.96 -3.44
CA GLY A 219 1.79 -24.99 -4.40
C GLY A 219 2.24 -26.28 -3.72
N ASP A 220 2.44 -27.35 -4.48
CA ASP A 220 2.71 -28.68 -3.94
C ASP A 220 4.02 -28.75 -3.14
N GLU A 221 5.09 -28.08 -3.61
CA GLU A 221 6.37 -28.01 -2.87
C GLU A 221 6.22 -27.30 -1.52
N ALA A 222 5.51 -26.17 -1.50
CA ALA A 222 5.24 -25.43 -0.26
C ALA A 222 4.39 -26.27 0.71
N ARG A 223 3.39 -27.00 0.20
CA ARG A 223 2.56 -27.91 1.00
C ARG A 223 3.38 -29.05 1.58
N ALA A 224 4.27 -29.65 0.80
CA ALA A 224 5.15 -30.72 1.27
C ALA A 224 6.06 -30.27 2.43
N LEU A 225 6.59 -29.04 2.37
CA LEU A 225 7.39 -28.45 3.45
C LEU A 225 6.59 -28.29 4.76
N VAL A 226 5.31 -27.96 4.66
CA VAL A 226 4.42 -27.84 5.82
C VAL A 226 4.05 -29.21 6.36
N ASP A 227 3.64 -30.14 5.50
CA ASP A 227 3.23 -31.49 5.88
C ASP A 227 4.40 -32.30 6.47
N GLY A 228 5.62 -32.05 5.99
CA GLY A 228 6.86 -32.61 6.54
C GLY A 228 7.33 -31.98 7.85
N GLY A 229 6.67 -30.91 8.32
CA GLY A 229 7.04 -30.18 9.53
C GLY A 229 8.30 -29.32 9.41
N GLU A 230 8.80 -29.10 8.19
CA GLU A 230 9.99 -28.27 7.93
C GLU A 230 9.69 -26.78 8.09
N VAL A 231 8.48 -26.35 7.76
CA VAL A 231 8.01 -24.97 7.90
C VAL A 231 6.67 -24.93 8.61
N THR A 232 6.56 -24.13 9.67
CA THR A 232 5.26 -23.83 10.28
C THR A 232 4.56 -22.74 9.47
N ASN A 233 3.43 -23.08 8.84
CA ASN A 233 2.63 -22.11 8.10
C ASN A 233 1.91 -21.14 9.07
N VAL A 234 2.25 -19.85 8.97
CA VAL A 234 1.48 -18.79 9.63
C VAL A 234 0.38 -18.24 8.72
N GLY A 235 0.42 -18.52 7.41
CA GLY A 235 -0.55 -18.04 6.44
C GLY A 235 -2.01 -18.39 6.77
N GLY A 236 -2.25 -19.53 7.45
CA GLY A 236 -3.56 -19.92 7.97
C GLY A 236 -4.16 -18.97 9.03
N PHE A 237 -3.36 -18.05 9.59
CA PHE A 237 -3.78 -17.10 10.63
C PHE A 237 -4.11 -15.70 10.08
N PHE A 238 -4.05 -15.52 8.76
CA PHE A 238 -4.60 -14.32 8.11
C PHE A 238 -6.13 -14.34 8.13
N GLU A 239 -6.74 -13.18 8.38
CA GLU A 239 -8.21 -13.01 8.35
C GLU A 239 -8.72 -13.12 6.90
N GLN A 240 -9.76 -13.92 6.71
CA GLN A 240 -10.42 -14.18 5.42
C GLN A 240 -11.78 -13.46 5.36
N PRO A 241 -12.26 -13.05 4.17
CA PRO A 241 -11.68 -13.28 2.83
C PRO A 241 -10.59 -12.30 2.41
N GLY A 242 -10.23 -11.33 3.26
CA GLY A 242 -9.33 -10.24 2.87
C GLY A 242 -7.96 -10.71 2.40
N ARG A 243 -7.41 -11.78 2.99
CA ARG A 243 -6.15 -12.35 2.51
C ARG A 243 -6.26 -12.93 1.10
N THR A 244 -7.32 -13.66 0.79
CA THR A 244 -7.55 -14.18 -0.57
C THR A 244 -7.66 -13.05 -1.58
N ILE A 245 -8.38 -11.97 -1.26
CA ILE A 245 -8.51 -10.79 -2.14
C ILE A 245 -7.13 -10.14 -2.40
N LEU A 246 -6.29 -10.04 -1.38
CA LEU A 246 -4.92 -9.51 -1.50
C LEU A 246 -4.03 -10.42 -2.35
N GLU A 247 -4.03 -11.73 -2.09
CA GLU A 247 -3.22 -12.72 -2.82
C GLU A 247 -3.66 -12.86 -4.30
N ARG A 248 -4.90 -12.49 -4.62
CA ARG A 248 -5.43 -12.39 -5.98
C ARG A 248 -5.27 -10.97 -6.56
N GLY A 249 -4.53 -10.09 -5.89
CA GLY A 249 -4.20 -8.74 -6.33
C GLY A 249 -5.41 -7.89 -6.68
N LEU A 250 -6.43 -7.91 -5.81
CA LEU A 250 -7.63 -7.07 -5.89
C LEU A 250 -8.55 -7.33 -7.09
N VAL A 251 -8.36 -8.40 -7.88
CA VAL A 251 -9.31 -8.74 -8.97
C VAL A 251 -10.72 -9.00 -8.46
N ASP A 252 -10.87 -9.34 -7.17
CA ASP A 252 -12.16 -9.56 -6.52
C ASP A 252 -12.80 -8.26 -5.98
N VAL A 253 -12.09 -7.13 -6.02
CA VAL A 253 -12.70 -5.81 -5.75
C VAL A 253 -13.57 -5.47 -6.95
N PRO A 254 -14.90 -5.31 -6.81
CA PRO A 254 -15.76 -4.97 -7.95
C PRO A 254 -15.48 -3.55 -8.43
N TRP A 255 -15.75 -3.29 -9.70
CA TRP A 255 -15.89 -1.93 -10.21
C TRP A 255 -17.18 -1.29 -9.67
N PRO A 256 -17.26 0.05 -9.58
CA PRO A 256 -18.44 0.71 -9.02
C PRO A 256 -19.74 0.36 -9.76
N TRP A 257 -19.74 0.20 -11.08
CA TRP A 257 -20.94 -0.18 -11.85
C TRP A 257 -21.37 -1.65 -11.68
N GLU A 258 -20.58 -2.46 -10.97
CA GLU A 258 -20.93 -3.85 -10.63
C GLU A 258 -21.60 -3.93 -9.25
N VAL A 259 -21.67 -2.81 -8.52
CA VAL A 259 -22.19 -2.74 -7.15
C VAL A 259 -23.57 -2.12 -7.12
N GLU A 260 -24.50 -2.79 -6.44
CA GLU A 260 -25.86 -2.30 -6.25
C GLU A 260 -25.86 -0.93 -5.55
N GLY A 261 -26.66 0.01 -6.06
CA GLY A 261 -26.75 1.36 -5.52
C GLY A 261 -25.68 2.34 -6.01
N CYS A 262 -24.78 1.92 -6.91
CA CYS A 262 -23.87 2.81 -7.63
C CYS A 262 -24.37 3.07 -9.06
N ASP A 263 -24.47 4.33 -9.46
CA ASP A 263 -24.85 4.69 -10.83
C ASP A 263 -23.64 4.58 -11.76
N ALA A 264 -23.72 3.69 -12.74
CA ALA A 264 -22.69 3.50 -13.75
C ALA A 264 -22.40 4.78 -14.56
N ALA A 265 -23.37 5.70 -14.67
CA ALA A 265 -23.22 6.98 -15.36
C ALA A 265 -22.31 7.96 -14.60
N GLU A 266 -22.05 7.76 -13.30
CA GLU A 266 -21.13 8.59 -12.52
C GLU A 266 -19.66 8.24 -12.77
N TRP A 267 -19.37 7.14 -13.49
CA TRP A 267 -18.02 6.62 -13.68
C TRP A 267 -17.60 6.55 -15.15
N ASP A 268 -16.34 6.88 -15.41
CA ASP A 268 -15.74 6.71 -16.72
C ASP A 268 -15.15 5.29 -16.86
N GLN A 269 -15.96 4.36 -17.33
CA GLN A 269 -15.56 2.96 -17.55
C GLN A 269 -14.37 2.82 -18.50
N ALA A 270 -14.18 3.75 -19.45
CA ALA A 270 -13.05 3.72 -20.38
C ALA A 270 -11.73 4.07 -19.69
N SER A 271 -11.77 4.75 -18.54
CA SER A 271 -10.59 5.03 -17.71
C SER A 271 -10.19 3.86 -16.82
N ALA A 272 -11.05 2.85 -16.67
CA ALA A 272 -10.85 1.77 -15.72
C ALA A 272 -9.62 0.94 -16.11
N SER A 273 -8.66 0.84 -15.18
CA SER A 273 -7.43 0.10 -15.42
C SER A 273 -7.05 -0.76 -14.23
N ARG A 274 -6.56 -1.97 -14.50
CA ARG A 274 -5.86 -2.81 -13.54
C ARG A 274 -4.50 -3.19 -14.10
N SER A 275 -3.46 -3.07 -13.28
CA SER A 275 -2.14 -3.60 -13.57
C SER A 275 -1.69 -4.49 -12.43
N MET A 276 -1.07 -5.63 -12.77
CA MET A 276 -0.65 -6.65 -11.83
C MET A 276 0.57 -7.37 -12.42
N HIS A 277 1.60 -7.59 -11.61
CA HIS A 277 2.82 -8.25 -12.06
C HIS A 277 3.41 -9.16 -10.98
N SER A 278 3.72 -10.40 -11.33
CA SER A 278 4.35 -11.39 -10.45
C SER A 278 5.84 -11.10 -10.30
N VAL A 279 6.37 -11.39 -9.11
CA VAL A 279 7.82 -11.37 -8.83
C VAL A 279 8.48 -12.73 -9.05
N LEU A 280 7.66 -13.75 -9.35
CA LEU A 280 8.06 -15.12 -9.60
C LEU A 280 7.97 -15.40 -11.09
N SER A 281 9.05 -15.99 -11.62
CA SER A 281 9.22 -16.30 -13.03
C SER A 281 8.77 -17.73 -13.37
N LEU A 282 8.73 -18.63 -12.38
CA LEU A 282 8.36 -20.04 -12.54
C LEU A 282 6.92 -20.34 -12.11
N HIS A 283 6.28 -19.45 -11.35
CA HIS A 283 4.88 -19.60 -10.97
C HIS A 283 3.92 -19.12 -12.06
N THR A 284 3.18 -20.06 -12.63
CA THR A 284 2.14 -19.86 -13.64
C THR A 284 0.78 -19.56 -13.03
N ASN A 285 0.72 -18.71 -11.99
CA ASN A 285 -0.58 -18.20 -11.54
C ASN A 285 -1.10 -17.23 -12.63
N SER A 286 -2.17 -17.60 -13.34
CA SER A 286 -2.75 -16.77 -14.40
C SER A 286 -3.22 -15.39 -13.93
N GLU A 287 -3.41 -15.22 -12.62
CA GLU A 287 -3.78 -13.96 -11.99
C GLU A 287 -2.61 -12.97 -11.93
N TRP A 288 -1.36 -13.45 -11.91
CA TRP A 288 -0.16 -12.62 -11.82
C TRP A 288 0.76 -12.89 -13.02
N PRO A 289 0.72 -12.05 -14.07
CA PRO A 289 1.62 -12.16 -15.21
C PRO A 289 3.10 -12.16 -14.77
N PRO A 290 3.93 -13.11 -15.22
CA PRO A 290 5.32 -13.22 -14.81
C PRO A 290 6.17 -12.05 -15.29
N ILE A 291 7.12 -11.64 -14.45
CA ILE A 291 8.25 -10.79 -14.83
C ILE A 291 9.43 -11.70 -15.17
N HIS A 292 9.98 -11.57 -16.37
CA HIS A 292 11.08 -12.42 -16.85
C HIS A 292 12.45 -11.75 -16.76
N ASN A 293 12.50 -10.43 -16.54
CA ASN A 293 13.77 -9.69 -16.45
C ASN A 293 13.61 -8.34 -15.72
N GLU A 294 14.75 -7.76 -15.31
CA GLU A 294 14.80 -6.47 -14.60
C GLU A 294 14.21 -5.30 -15.41
N SER A 295 14.27 -5.34 -16.75
CA SER A 295 13.64 -4.30 -17.58
C SER A 295 12.12 -4.33 -17.51
N GLN A 296 11.52 -5.51 -17.36
CA GLN A 296 10.08 -5.66 -17.12
C GLN A 296 9.72 -5.30 -15.68
N ALA A 297 10.58 -5.60 -14.70
CA ALA A 297 10.35 -5.26 -13.30
C ALA A 297 10.25 -3.74 -13.06
N ALA A 298 10.98 -2.94 -13.85
CA ALA A 298 10.98 -1.48 -13.74
C ALA A 298 9.56 -0.91 -13.87
N GLY A 299 9.10 -0.23 -12.81
CA GLY A 299 7.76 0.37 -12.78
C GLY A 299 6.62 -0.62 -12.54
N GLN A 300 6.93 -1.84 -12.09
CA GLN A 300 5.93 -2.90 -11.88
C GLN A 300 6.01 -3.56 -10.49
N VAL A 301 7.16 -3.46 -9.81
CA VAL A 301 7.41 -4.09 -8.50
C VAL A 301 7.92 -3.10 -7.46
N MET A 302 7.93 -3.55 -6.21
CA MET A 302 8.56 -2.84 -5.09
C MET A 302 9.78 -3.61 -4.63
N ASP A 303 10.92 -2.94 -4.46
CA ASP A 303 12.15 -3.55 -3.97
C ASP A 303 12.62 -2.87 -2.68
N ARG A 304 13.19 -3.65 -1.75
CA ARG A 304 13.88 -3.15 -0.55
C ARG A 304 15.01 -4.08 -0.16
N VAL A 305 16.20 -3.52 0.05
CA VAL A 305 17.32 -4.25 0.66
C VAL A 305 17.20 -4.21 2.18
N VAL A 306 17.29 -5.38 2.82
CA VAL A 306 17.21 -5.54 4.28
C VAL A 306 18.35 -6.40 4.81
N SER A 307 18.71 -6.22 6.07
CA SER A 307 19.47 -7.23 6.81
C SER A 307 18.56 -8.39 7.21
N TRP A 308 19.13 -9.48 7.69
CA TRP A 308 18.35 -10.59 8.24
C TRP A 308 17.49 -10.21 9.46
N ASP A 309 18.02 -9.38 10.36
CA ASP A 309 17.23 -8.81 11.46
C ASP A 309 16.09 -7.93 10.92
N GLY A 310 16.35 -7.16 9.86
CA GLY A 310 15.33 -6.41 9.15
C GLY A 310 14.22 -7.30 8.58
N LEU A 311 14.55 -8.46 8.01
CA LEU A 311 13.57 -9.45 7.56
C LEU A 311 12.73 -9.98 8.72
N GLU A 312 13.35 -10.40 9.83
CA GLU A 312 12.61 -10.88 11.02
C GLU A 312 11.63 -9.81 11.52
N ARG A 313 12.06 -8.55 11.60
CA ARG A 313 11.21 -7.43 12.03
C ARG A 313 10.08 -7.15 11.04
N TYR A 314 10.34 -7.21 9.74
CA TYR A 314 9.29 -7.10 8.71
C TYR A 314 8.23 -8.21 8.87
N LEU A 315 8.65 -9.46 9.03
CA LEU A 315 7.72 -10.60 9.18
C LEU A 315 6.84 -10.45 10.43
N ARG A 316 7.40 -9.96 11.54
CA ARG A 316 6.67 -9.72 12.80
C ARG A 316 5.56 -8.67 12.70
N THR A 317 5.59 -7.82 11.68
CA THR A 317 4.50 -6.85 11.44
C THR A 317 3.30 -7.47 10.70
N ALA A 318 3.39 -8.72 10.24
CA ALA A 318 2.27 -9.44 9.61
C ALA A 318 1.20 -9.81 10.64
N SER A 319 -0.06 -9.56 10.29
CA SER A 319 -1.20 -9.89 11.16
C SER A 319 -1.26 -11.39 11.46
N ALA A 320 -0.96 -12.25 10.48
CA ALA A 320 -0.84 -13.69 10.67
C ALA A 320 0.18 -14.09 11.73
N VAL A 321 1.38 -13.51 11.69
CA VAL A 321 2.43 -13.79 12.70
C VAL A 321 1.99 -13.34 14.09
N ASN A 322 1.40 -12.14 14.20
CA ASN A 322 0.87 -11.65 15.47
C ASN A 322 -0.24 -12.58 16.01
N ASN A 323 -1.17 -12.99 15.14
CA ASN A 323 -2.26 -13.90 15.49
C ASN A 323 -1.72 -15.28 15.91
N PHE A 324 -0.75 -15.83 15.18
CA PHE A 324 -0.10 -17.10 15.51
C PHE A 324 0.56 -17.04 16.88
N LEU A 325 1.45 -16.06 17.12
CA LEU A 325 2.17 -15.95 18.39
C LEU A 325 1.25 -15.67 19.58
N HIS A 326 0.12 -15.00 19.34
CA HIS A 326 -0.90 -14.82 20.37
C HIS A 326 -1.65 -16.13 20.71
N GLN A 327 -1.92 -16.96 19.70
CA GLN A 327 -2.57 -18.27 19.88
C GLN A 327 -1.60 -19.36 20.36
N HIS A 328 -0.30 -19.15 20.17
CA HIS A 328 0.79 -20.07 20.54
C HIS A 328 1.84 -19.35 21.39
N PRO A 329 1.49 -18.89 22.61
CA PRO A 329 2.41 -18.13 23.47
C PRO A 329 3.66 -18.92 23.86
N ASP A 330 3.57 -20.26 23.88
CA ASP A 330 4.67 -21.16 24.24
C ASP A 330 5.50 -21.65 23.03
N ASP A 331 5.21 -21.20 21.80
CA ASP A 331 5.91 -21.64 20.57
C ASP A 331 7.42 -21.58 20.72
N LYS A 332 7.95 -20.46 21.23
CA LYS A 332 9.38 -20.29 21.46
C LYS A 332 9.96 -21.33 22.44
N ALA A 333 9.25 -21.64 23.52
CA ALA A 333 9.69 -22.60 24.53
C ALA A 333 9.65 -24.04 23.99
N GLN A 334 8.67 -24.35 23.15
CA GLN A 334 8.53 -25.66 22.49
C GLN A 334 9.60 -25.91 21.42
N HIS A 335 10.26 -24.84 20.94
CA HIS A 335 11.18 -24.89 19.81
C HIS A 335 12.59 -24.38 20.15
N ALA A 336 13.17 -24.91 21.24
CA ALA A 336 14.56 -24.65 21.64
C ALA A 336 14.91 -23.15 21.75
N GLY A 337 13.94 -22.32 22.15
CA GLY A 337 14.12 -20.88 22.30
C GLY A 337 14.03 -20.09 20.98
N ARG A 338 13.64 -20.71 19.86
CA ARG A 338 13.44 -20.07 18.55
C ARG A 338 11.95 -20.03 18.22
N ASP A 339 11.40 -18.84 18.03
CA ASP A 339 10.00 -18.72 17.62
C ASP A 339 9.79 -19.00 16.12
N VAL A 340 8.54 -19.05 15.68
CA VAL A 340 8.13 -19.35 14.31
C VAL A 340 8.81 -18.49 13.24
N VAL A 341 9.06 -17.20 13.52
CA VAL A 341 9.73 -16.28 12.58
C VAL A 341 11.22 -16.63 12.50
N GLN A 342 11.84 -16.85 13.66
CA GLN A 342 13.24 -17.21 13.77
C GLN A 342 13.54 -18.54 13.07
N ARG A 343 12.69 -19.56 13.29
CA ARG A 343 12.80 -20.85 12.61
C ARG A 343 12.69 -20.74 11.10
N PHE A 344 11.72 -19.95 10.61
CA PHE A 344 11.58 -19.71 9.17
C PHE A 344 12.81 -19.00 8.58
N VAL A 345 13.33 -17.97 9.26
CA VAL A 345 14.51 -17.24 8.81
C VAL A 345 15.77 -18.11 8.82
N ASP A 346 15.93 -19.00 9.80
CA ASP A 346 17.03 -19.99 9.81
C ASP A 346 16.95 -20.90 8.58
N ARG A 347 15.76 -21.44 8.30
CA ARG A 347 15.55 -22.29 7.12
C ARG A 347 15.83 -21.56 5.82
N LEU A 348 15.45 -20.29 5.72
CA LEU A 348 15.73 -19.47 4.55
C LEU A 348 17.24 -19.21 4.38
N ARG A 349 17.98 -19.00 5.48
CA ARG A 349 19.46 -18.83 5.47
C ARG A 349 20.18 -20.07 4.95
N GLU A 350 19.70 -21.27 5.29
CA GLU A 350 20.27 -22.54 4.81
C GLU A 350 20.19 -22.70 3.29
N ASN A 351 19.27 -21.96 2.64
CA ASN A 351 18.96 -22.07 1.21
C ASN A 351 19.53 -20.89 0.38
N VAL A 352 20.39 -20.07 0.96
CA VAL A 352 21.13 -19.00 0.26
C VAL A 352 22.65 -19.14 0.51
N PRO A 353 23.51 -18.53 -0.33
CA PRO A 353 24.96 -18.64 -0.16
C PRO A 353 25.46 -18.25 1.23
N SER A 354 26.42 -19.02 1.76
CA SER A 354 27.10 -18.67 2.99
C SER A 354 27.81 -17.31 2.84
N GLY A 355 27.63 -16.43 3.83
CA GLY A 355 28.16 -15.06 3.80
C GLY A 355 27.21 -13.99 3.25
N THR A 356 25.98 -14.34 2.85
CA THR A 356 24.96 -13.35 2.50
C THR A 356 24.63 -12.46 3.72
N GLU A 357 24.97 -11.17 3.63
CA GLU A 357 24.72 -10.18 4.70
C GLU A 357 23.34 -9.50 4.58
N THR A 358 22.89 -9.29 3.34
CA THR A 358 21.66 -8.57 3.00
C THR A 358 20.81 -9.30 1.99
N LEU A 359 19.51 -9.04 2.01
CA LEU A 359 18.51 -9.60 1.12
C LEU A 359 17.81 -8.48 0.37
N ARG A 360 17.72 -8.58 -0.95
CA ARG A 360 16.76 -7.79 -1.73
C ARG A 360 15.41 -8.49 -1.66
N LEU A 361 14.47 -7.89 -0.95
CA LEU A 361 13.07 -8.30 -0.97
C LEU A 361 12.39 -7.61 -2.15
N ARG A 362 11.62 -8.37 -2.92
CA ARG A 362 10.85 -7.86 -4.06
C ARG A 362 9.39 -8.24 -3.93
N TRP A 363 8.48 -7.27 -3.93
CA TRP A 363 7.04 -7.52 -3.84
C TRP A 363 6.31 -7.26 -5.16
N PRO A 364 5.33 -8.11 -5.53
CA PRO A 364 4.46 -7.86 -6.66
C PRO A 364 3.53 -6.71 -6.31
N LEU A 365 3.20 -5.85 -7.27
CA LEU A 365 2.26 -4.76 -7.08
C LEU A 365 1.01 -4.99 -7.92
N SER A 366 -0.16 -4.80 -7.32
CA SER A 366 -1.42 -4.62 -8.02
C SER A 366 -1.90 -3.18 -7.85
N LEU A 367 -2.39 -2.58 -8.93
CA LEU A 367 -2.99 -1.25 -8.95
C LEU A 367 -4.29 -1.28 -9.74
N MET A 368 -5.36 -0.78 -9.13
CA MET A 368 -6.69 -0.57 -9.70
C MET A 368 -6.97 0.92 -9.70
N MET A 369 -7.39 1.49 -10.82
CA MET A 369 -7.74 2.91 -10.92
C MET A 369 -8.98 3.12 -11.78
N VAL A 370 -9.77 4.14 -11.45
CA VAL A 370 -10.93 4.58 -12.21
C VAL A 370 -11.24 6.06 -11.94
N LYS A 371 -11.85 6.74 -12.90
CA LYS A 371 -12.28 8.13 -12.77
C LYS A 371 -13.80 8.26 -12.62
N ALA A 372 -14.20 9.24 -11.82
CA ALA A 372 -15.57 9.76 -11.83
C ALA A 372 -15.78 10.69 -13.04
N ARG A 373 -17.01 10.77 -13.54
CA ARG A 373 -17.40 11.66 -14.65
C ARG A 373 -17.55 13.12 -14.23
#